data_AF-A0AAN0T6D2-F1
#
_entry.id   AF-A0AAN0T6D2-F1
#
_cell.length_a   1.000
_cell.length_b   1.000
_cell.length_c   1.000
_cell.angle_alpha   90.00
_cell.angle_beta   90.00
_cell.angle_gamma   90.00
#
_symmetry.space_group_name_H-M   'P 1'
#
loop_
_entity.id
_entity.type
_entity.pdbx_description
1 polymer ?
#
loop_
_entity_poly.entity_id
_entity_poly.type
_entity_poly.pdbx_seq_one_letter_code
_entity_poly.pdbx_strand_id
1 'polypeptide(L)'
;MSQQQLADALNINRSTYARYELGQTQPDFETLEKIASFFDVSIDYLIKGEDTTNNSVKSNLPEHKNDSLAEINKLIKEYGIEQIGFFDIDKWKNLSKDDIDEIRRHFEWVAQKAKERNDEKPSD
;
A
#
# COMPACT_ATOMS: atom_id res chain seq x y z
N MET A 1 -7.48 -3.96 -22.31
CA MET A 1 -8.80 -3.31 -22.47
C MET A 1 -8.58 -1.93 -23.08
N SER A 2 -9.39 -1.52 -24.06
CA SER A 2 -9.30 -0.17 -24.66
C SER A 2 -10.31 0.79 -24.03
N GLN A 3 -10.05 2.11 -24.12
CA GLN A 3 -11.01 3.15 -23.70
C GLN A 3 -12.36 3.04 -24.41
N GLN A 4 -12.36 2.59 -25.68
CA GLN A 4 -13.60 2.40 -26.44
C GLN A 4 -14.43 1.27 -25.85
N GLN A 5 -13.80 0.12 -25.56
CA GLN A 5 -14.49 -1.04 -24.99
C GLN A 5 -15.12 -0.72 -23.63
N LEU A 6 -14.42 0.04 -22.79
CA LEU A 6 -14.96 0.45 -21.49
C LEU A 6 -16.08 1.49 -21.63
N ALA A 7 -15.93 2.46 -22.54
CA ALA A 7 -17.00 3.41 -22.81
C ALA A 7 -18.28 2.72 -23.34
N ASP A 8 -18.13 1.71 -24.20
CA ASP A 8 -19.23 0.89 -24.70
C ASP A 8 -19.89 0.11 -23.55
N ALA A 9 -19.11 -0.49 -22.64
CA ALA A 9 -19.61 -1.22 -21.47
C ALA A 9 -20.36 -0.31 -20.48
N LEU A 10 -19.94 0.95 -20.35
CA LEU A 10 -20.57 1.96 -19.49
C LEU A 10 -21.73 2.70 -20.20
N ASN A 11 -21.94 2.44 -21.49
CA ASN A 11 -22.90 3.14 -22.35
C ASN A 11 -22.69 4.67 -22.38
N ILE A 12 -21.44 5.10 -22.49
CA ILE A 12 -21.03 6.51 -22.60
C ILE A 12 -20.16 6.73 -23.84
N ASN A 13 -19.98 7.99 -24.24
CA ASN A 13 -19.05 8.28 -25.33
C ASN A 13 -17.60 8.05 -24.87
N ARG A 14 -16.74 7.53 -25.75
CA ARG A 14 -15.30 7.40 -25.51
C ARG A 14 -14.67 8.71 -25.06
N SER A 15 -15.08 9.84 -25.63
CA SER A 15 -14.57 11.17 -25.21
C SER A 15 -14.97 11.51 -23.78
N THR A 16 -16.18 11.14 -23.35
CA THR A 16 -16.63 11.30 -21.95
C THR A 16 -15.75 10.48 -21.02
N TYR A 17 -15.51 9.21 -21.34
CA TYR A 17 -14.63 8.35 -20.55
C TYR A 17 -13.20 8.89 -20.48
N ALA A 18 -12.64 9.35 -21.60
CA ALA A 18 -11.31 9.97 -21.63
C ALA A 18 -11.22 11.24 -20.75
N ARG A 19 -12.31 12.02 -20.66
CA ARG A 19 -12.37 13.20 -19.78
C ARG A 19 -12.41 12.83 -18.30
N TYR A 20 -12.94 11.66 -17.94
CA TYR A 20 -12.85 11.14 -16.58
C TYR A 20 -11.40 10.78 -16.21
N GLU A 21 -10.71 10.05 -17.09
CA GLU A 21 -9.30 9.68 -16.87
C GLU A 21 -8.37 10.90 -16.76
N LEU A 22 -8.67 11.97 -17.49
CA LEU A 22 -7.94 13.24 -17.43
C LEU A 22 -8.37 14.15 -16.28
N GLY A 23 -9.36 13.74 -15.46
CA GLY A 23 -9.88 14.54 -14.35
C GLY A 23 -10.63 15.82 -14.76
N GLN A 24 -10.96 15.96 -16.05
CA GLN A 24 -11.63 17.15 -16.59
C GLN A 24 -13.13 17.15 -16.28
N THR A 25 -13.70 16.01 -15.93
CA THR A 25 -15.09 15.86 -15.48
C THR A 25 -15.16 14.70 -14.51
N GLN A 26 -16.08 14.80 -13.57
CA GLN A 26 -16.36 13.72 -12.62
C GLN A 26 -17.51 12.87 -13.14
N PRO A 27 -17.41 11.53 -13.08
CA PRO A 27 -18.55 10.66 -13.32
C PRO A 27 -19.65 10.89 -12.28
N ASP A 28 -20.90 10.67 -12.66
CA ASP A 28 -22.00 10.64 -11.69
C ASP A 28 -22.01 9.33 -10.89
N PHE A 29 -22.89 9.25 -9.89
CA PHE A 29 -22.97 8.08 -9.01
C PHE A 29 -23.31 6.79 -9.76
N GLU A 30 -24.22 6.84 -10.73
CA GLU A 30 -24.61 5.66 -11.52
C GLU A 30 -23.45 5.16 -12.41
N THR A 31 -22.69 6.09 -12.99
CA THR A 31 -21.49 5.76 -13.78
C THR A 31 -20.39 5.19 -12.89
N LEU A 32 -20.19 5.73 -11.69
CA LEU A 32 -19.26 5.19 -10.70
C LEU A 32 -19.63 3.75 -10.29
N GLU A 33 -20.90 3.46 -10.04
CA GLU A 33 -21.38 2.09 -9.75
C GLU A 33 -21.06 1.11 -10.89
N LYS A 34 -21.27 1.55 -12.14
CA LYS A 34 -20.96 0.72 -13.32
C LYS A 34 -19.46 0.47 -13.47
N ILE A 35 -18.63 1.50 -13.26
CA ILE A 35 -17.17 1.37 -13.27
C ILE A 35 -16.71 0.41 -12.18
N ALA A 36 -17.21 0.60 -10.95
CA ALA A 36 -16.87 -0.24 -9.80
C ALA A 36 -17.23 -1.71 -10.05
N SER A 37 -18.45 -1.96 -10.55
CA SER A 37 -18.91 -3.31 -10.90
C SER A 37 -18.12 -3.93 -12.04
N PHE A 38 -17.74 -3.14 -13.05
CA PHE A 38 -16.96 -3.63 -14.19
C PHE A 38 -15.57 -4.13 -13.78
N PHE A 39 -14.93 -3.45 -12.83
CA PHE A 39 -13.60 -3.79 -12.32
C PHE A 39 -13.63 -4.69 -11.07
N ASP A 40 -14.81 -5.04 -10.56
CA ASP A 40 -15.00 -5.78 -9.30
C ASP A 40 -14.32 -5.12 -8.09
N VAL A 41 -14.47 -3.80 -7.98
CA VAL A 41 -13.92 -2.97 -6.89
C VAL A 41 -15.03 -2.20 -6.19
N SER A 42 -14.73 -1.63 -5.02
CA SER A 42 -15.67 -0.73 -4.35
C SER A 42 -15.68 0.66 -5.00
N ILE A 43 -16.79 1.40 -4.88
CA ILE A 43 -16.83 2.81 -5.29
C ILE A 43 -15.81 3.63 -4.48
N ASP A 44 -15.62 3.27 -3.21
CA ASP A 44 -14.67 3.93 -2.32
C ASP A 44 -13.23 3.85 -2.84
N TYR A 45 -12.85 2.72 -3.43
CA TYR A 45 -11.57 2.53 -4.13
C TYR A 45 -11.40 3.52 -5.29
N LEU A 46 -12.44 3.70 -6.12
CA LEU A 46 -12.39 4.63 -7.26
C LEU A 46 -12.18 6.09 -6.84
N ILE A 47 -12.71 6.47 -5.67
CA ILE A 47 -12.68 7.86 -5.18
C ILE A 47 -11.39 8.14 -4.38
N LYS A 48 -10.97 7.20 -3.54
CA LYS A 48 -9.84 7.39 -2.61
C LYS A 48 -8.50 6.94 -3.19
N GLY A 49 -8.49 6.06 -4.19
CA GLY A 49 -7.28 5.54 -4.81
C GLY A 49 -6.48 4.58 -3.93
N GLU A 50 -7.06 4.10 -2.83
CA GLU A 50 -6.45 3.16 -1.90
C GLU A 50 -7.31 1.89 -1.83
N ASP A 51 -6.68 0.72 -1.80
CA ASP A 51 -7.35 -0.56 -1.50
C ASP A 51 -7.93 -0.49 -0.10
N THR A 52 -9.21 -0.11 0.01
CA THR A 52 -9.97 -0.23 1.25
C THR A 52 -10.39 -1.68 1.48
N THR A 53 -9.48 -2.63 1.24
CA THR A 53 -9.41 -3.86 2.03
C THR A 53 -8.79 -3.58 3.41
N ASN A 54 -9.14 -2.44 4.02
CA ASN A 54 -9.26 -2.37 5.46
C ASN A 54 -10.49 -3.20 5.82
N ASN A 55 -10.35 -4.52 5.72
CA ASN A 55 -11.23 -5.44 6.39
C ASN A 55 -10.99 -5.25 7.88
N SER A 56 -11.61 -4.18 8.40
CA SER A 56 -11.87 -3.97 9.82
C SER A 56 -12.91 -5.01 10.21
N VAL A 57 -12.53 -6.29 10.11
CA VAL A 57 -13.18 -7.33 10.89
C VAL A 57 -12.84 -6.98 12.32
N LYS A 58 -13.77 -6.27 12.96
CA LYS A 58 -13.96 -6.34 14.39
C LYS A 58 -14.27 -7.81 14.71
N SER A 59 -13.25 -8.64 14.84
CA SER A 59 -13.37 -9.94 15.50
C SER A 59 -12.27 -10.03 16.52
N ASN A 60 -12.70 -9.89 17.78
CA ASN A 60 -12.07 -10.38 19.00
C ASN A 60 -10.91 -11.36 18.76
N LEU A 61 -9.67 -10.87 18.68
CA LEU A 61 -8.50 -11.68 19.01
C LEU A 61 -7.85 -11.11 20.27
N PRO A 62 -7.34 -11.97 21.16
CA PRO A 62 -6.88 -11.56 22.48
C PRO A 62 -5.68 -10.64 22.37
N GLU A 63 -5.62 -9.65 23.25
CA GLU A 63 -4.47 -8.80 23.47
C GLU A 63 -3.19 -9.61 23.72
N HIS A 64 -2.07 -8.97 23.34
CA HIS A 64 -0.69 -9.29 23.68
C HIS A 64 0.02 -10.40 22.90
N LYS A 65 0.62 -10.01 21.78
CA LYS A 65 2.07 -10.14 21.57
C LYS A 65 2.56 -8.85 20.91
N ASN A 66 3.51 -8.16 21.54
CA ASN A 66 4.14 -6.90 21.09
C ASN A 66 4.04 -6.72 19.57
N ASP A 67 3.16 -5.80 19.14
CA ASP A 67 2.93 -5.52 17.74
C ASP A 67 4.11 -4.68 17.23
N SER A 68 5.23 -5.36 17.01
CA SER A 68 6.45 -4.77 16.48
C SER A 68 6.19 -4.07 15.15
N LEU A 69 5.15 -4.48 14.41
CA LEU A 69 4.73 -3.82 13.19
C LEU A 69 4.08 -2.46 13.48
N ALA A 70 3.24 -2.35 14.51
CA ALA A 70 2.71 -1.07 14.96
C ALA A 70 3.80 -0.12 15.48
N GLU A 71 4.79 -0.63 16.22
CA GLU A 71 5.94 0.15 16.67
C GLU A 71 6.82 0.62 15.50
N ILE A 72 7.11 -0.27 14.54
CA ILE A 72 7.83 0.08 13.31
C ILE A 72 7.07 1.16 12.54
N ASN A 73 5.76 0.99 12.33
CA ASN A 73 4.93 1.99 11.65
C ASN A 73 4.90 3.35 12.38
N LYS A 74 4.91 3.33 13.73
CA LYS A 74 4.99 4.55 14.52
C LYS A 74 6.35 5.24 14.37
N LEU A 75 7.45 4.50 14.43
CA LEU A 75 8.80 5.02 14.23
C LEU A 75 8.96 5.62 12.83
N ILE A 76 8.47 4.93 11.80
CA ILE A 76 8.44 5.40 10.41
C ILE A 76 7.78 6.77 10.31
N LYS A 77 6.62 6.95 10.96
CA LYS A 77 5.89 8.21 10.97
C LYS A 77 6.56 9.30 11.80
N GLU A 78 7.13 8.95 12.96
CA GLU A 78 7.80 9.88 13.89
C GLU A 78 9.09 10.47 13.30
N TYR A 79 9.85 9.67 12.56
CA TYR A 79 11.05 10.12 11.85
C TYR A 79 10.74 10.74 10.47
N GLY A 80 9.46 10.96 10.13
CA GLY A 80 9.05 11.58 8.86
C GLY A 80 9.37 10.73 7.63
N ILE A 81 9.52 9.41 7.79
CA ILE A 81 9.83 8.48 6.72
C ILE A 81 8.50 8.03 6.12
N GLU A 82 7.88 8.87 5.29
CA GLU A 82 6.55 8.53 4.74
C GLU A 82 6.59 7.31 3.79
N GLN A 83 7.77 6.89 3.34
CA GLN A 83 7.95 5.70 2.51
C GLN A 83 9.32 5.06 2.78
N ILE A 84 9.37 4.00 3.59
CA ILE A 84 10.56 3.13 3.70
C ILE A 84 10.84 2.39 2.37
N GLY A 85 9.88 2.35 1.44
CA GLY A 85 10.04 1.71 0.16
C GLY A 85 10.77 2.58 -0.86
N PHE A 86 12.04 2.27 -1.13
CA PHE A 86 12.67 2.17 -2.47
C PHE A 86 12.55 3.30 -3.53
N PHE A 87 11.83 4.40 -3.33
CA PHE A 87 11.53 5.36 -4.41
C PHE A 87 12.35 6.65 -4.40
N ASP A 88 13.12 6.93 -3.35
CA ASP A 88 14.04 8.08 -3.35
C ASP A 88 15.42 7.68 -3.89
N ILE A 89 15.43 7.15 -5.12
CA ILE A 89 16.62 6.60 -5.79
C ILE A 89 17.82 7.55 -5.69
N ASP A 90 17.58 8.86 -5.74
CA ASP A 90 18.64 9.87 -5.68
C ASP A 90 19.20 10.07 -4.26
N LYS A 91 18.41 9.86 -3.22
CA LYS A 91 18.90 9.81 -1.83
C LYS A 91 19.75 8.55 -1.57
N TRP A 92 19.33 7.40 -2.09
CA TRP A 92 20.09 6.15 -1.96
C TRP A 92 21.39 6.15 -2.79
N LYS A 93 21.40 6.81 -3.96
CA LYS A 93 22.60 6.97 -4.81
C LYS A 93 23.70 7.80 -4.14
N ASN A 94 23.35 8.68 -3.20
CA ASN A 94 24.27 9.60 -2.55
C ASN A 94 24.72 9.14 -1.16
N LEU A 95 24.42 7.91 -0.76
CA LEU A 95 24.89 7.34 0.51
C LEU A 95 26.41 7.16 0.49
N SER A 96 27.07 7.51 1.59
CA SER A 96 28.49 7.24 1.78
C SER A 96 28.72 5.76 2.07
N LYS A 97 29.98 5.31 1.96
CA LYS A 97 30.34 3.93 2.33
C LYS A 97 30.03 3.63 3.80
N ASP A 98 30.21 4.61 4.68
CA ASP A 98 29.96 4.47 6.10
C ASP A 98 28.46 4.28 6.38
N ASP A 99 27.59 5.02 5.68
CA ASP A 99 26.14 4.86 5.78
C ASP A 99 25.69 3.45 5.33
N ILE A 100 26.27 2.95 4.24
CA ILE A 100 25.99 1.59 3.74
C ILE A 100 26.46 0.53 4.73
N ASP A 101 27.61 0.72 5.35
CA ASP A 101 28.13 -0.21 6.35
C ASP A 101 27.31 -0.17 7.65
N GLU A 102 26.75 0.98 8.04
CA GLU A 102 25.80 1.07 9.14
C GLU A 102 24.51 0.31 8.87
N ILE A 103 23.93 0.49 7.68
CA ILE A 103 22.75 -0.25 7.24
C ILE A 103 23.04 -1.76 7.28
N ARG A 104 24.18 -2.19 6.73
CA ARG A 104 24.59 -3.61 6.74
C ARG A 104 24.65 -4.16 8.17
N ARG A 105 25.35 -3.48 9.07
CA ARG A 105 25.48 -3.90 10.49
C ARG A 105 24.13 -4.01 11.18
N HIS A 106 23.23 -3.07 10.90
CA HIS A 106 21.89 -3.09 11.48
C HIS A 106 21.07 -4.30 10.99
N PHE A 107 21.09 -4.58 9.68
CA PHE A 107 20.41 -5.74 9.11
C PHE A 107 20.98 -7.07 9.62
N GLU A 108 22.30 -7.19 9.71
CA GLU A 108 22.97 -8.38 10.26
C GLU A 108 22.54 -8.65 11.71
N TRP A 109 22.49 -7.58 12.53
CA TRP A 109 22.04 -7.68 13.92
C TRP A 109 20.57 -8.10 14.03
N VAL A 110 19.67 -7.54 13.22
CA VAL A 110 18.25 -7.92 13.20
C VAL A 110 18.08 -9.39 12.76
N ALA A 111 18.78 -9.80 11.70
CA ALA A 111 18.74 -11.18 11.20
C ALA A 111 19.25 -12.18 12.25
N GLN A 112 20.34 -11.85 12.94
CA GLN A 112 20.86 -12.66 14.04
C GLN A 112 19.85 -12.78 15.18
N LYS A 113 19.26 -11.65 15.61
CA LYS A 113 18.23 -11.64 16.67
C LYS A 113 16.97 -12.42 16.29
N ALA A 114 16.58 -12.42 15.02
CA ALA A 114 15.45 -13.20 14.53
C ALA A 114 15.75 -14.71 14.55
N LYS A 115 16.98 -15.10 14.20
CA LYS A 115 17.43 -16.50 14.26
C LYS A 115 17.44 -17.03 15.69
N GLU A 116 18.00 -16.28 16.64
CA GLU A 116 18.01 -16.61 18.07
C GLU A 116 16.58 -16.86 18.62
N ARG A 117 15.59 -16.05 18.21
CA ARG A 117 14.19 -16.21 18.64
C ARG A 117 13.48 -17.45 18.07
N ASN A 118 13.89 -17.92 16.90
CA ASN A 118 13.31 -19.11 16.27
C ASN A 118 13.95 -20.40 16.81
N ASP A 119 15.22 -20.34 17.18
CA ASP A 119 15.95 -21.45 17.81
C ASP A 119 15.55 -21.66 19.29
N GLU A 120 14.94 -20.66 19.94
CA GLU A 120 14.47 -20.72 21.34
C GLU A 120 13.03 -21.22 21.55
N LYS A 121 12.24 -21.51 20.49
CA LYS A 121 10.91 -22.14 20.68
C LYS A 121 11.09 -23.65 20.91
N PRO A 122 10.82 -24.18 22.13
CA PRO A 122 10.77 -25.61 22.33
C PRO A 122 9.61 -26.17 21.50
N SER A 123 9.82 -27.35 20.92
CA SER A 123 8.75 -28.11 20.27
C SER A 123 7.79 -28.59 21.37
N ASP A 124 6.63 -27.95 21.47
CA ASP A 124 5.44 -28.48 22.14
C ASP A 124 4.39 -28.83 21.08
#